data_AF-A0A972XN23-F1
#
_entry.id   AF-A0A972XN23-F1
#
_cell.length_a   1.000
_cell.length_b   1.000
_cell.length_c   1.000
_cell.angle_alpha   90.00
_cell.angle_beta   90.00
_cell.angle_gamma   90.00
#
_symmetry.space_group_name_H-M   'P 1'
#
loop_
_entity.id
_entity.type
_entity.pdbx_description
1 polymer ?
#
loop_
_entity_poly.entity_id
_entity_poly.type
_entity_poly.pdbx_seq_one_letter_code
_entity_poly.pdbx_strand_id
1 'polypeptide(L)'
;MQKLFTLIFLFFSLTSLSEIKGQYDAQAKRVIIHRDEWGIPHIYGKTDADAVFGLMFAQCEDDFARVEMNYIEKLGRMSEVKVEKEQAYDLYIKLIIDANEAKEEYKTSPLWLKKLLNAYADGINYFLKTHPEVKPRLITHFEPWFPLLWTDGSIGAISTGDITANETALFYGLPKPLTQVKYQNPDEKLTGSNGFAVGPSLSSTGN
;
A
#
# COMPACT_ATOMS: atom_id res chain seq x y z
N MET A 1 -43.81 25.88 -38.83
CA MET A 1 -44.63 25.26 -37.77
C MET A 1 -43.99 23.94 -37.39
N GLN A 2 -43.12 23.98 -36.36
CA GLN A 2 -43.16 23.20 -35.10
C GLN A 2 -42.35 21.90 -35.21
N LYS A 3 -41.06 21.91 -34.85
CA LYS A 3 -40.48 21.57 -33.53
C LYS A 3 -40.94 20.20 -32.99
N LEU A 4 -40.05 19.21 -33.03
CA LEU A 4 -39.96 18.21 -31.96
C LEU A 4 -38.50 17.75 -31.80
N PHE A 5 -37.90 18.20 -30.71
CA PHE A 5 -36.56 17.88 -30.22
C PHE A 5 -36.80 17.47 -28.76
N THR A 6 -36.67 16.19 -28.41
CA THR A 6 -36.61 15.73 -27.01
C THR A 6 -35.86 14.40 -26.97
N LEU A 7 -34.55 14.41 -26.72
CA LEU A 7 -33.92 14.07 -25.42
C LEU A 7 -34.33 12.70 -24.86
N ILE A 8 -33.54 11.68 -25.19
CA ILE A 8 -33.37 10.47 -24.34
C ILE A 8 -32.06 10.72 -23.58
N PHE A 9 -32.16 11.26 -22.36
CA PHE A 9 -31.02 11.47 -21.47
C PHE A 9 -31.05 10.40 -20.37
N LEU A 10 -29.92 9.69 -20.27
CA LEU A 10 -29.34 9.03 -19.10
C LEU A 10 -30.28 8.71 -17.92
N PHE A 11 -30.65 7.43 -17.80
CA PHE A 11 -31.04 6.83 -16.52
C PHE A 11 -30.14 5.62 -16.25
N PHE A 12 -28.85 5.85 -16.03
CA PHE A 12 -27.90 4.80 -15.61
C PHE A 12 -26.70 5.42 -14.88
N SER A 13 -26.90 5.98 -13.67
CA SER A 13 -25.76 6.30 -12.78
C SER A 13 -26.09 6.55 -11.29
N LEU A 14 -27.29 6.22 -10.79
CA LEU A 14 -27.61 6.45 -9.36
C LEU A 14 -27.53 5.22 -8.45
N THR A 15 -27.31 4.02 -8.99
CA THR A 15 -27.18 2.79 -8.19
C THR A 15 -25.78 2.55 -7.62
N SER A 16 -24.73 3.17 -8.18
CA SER A 16 -23.34 2.91 -7.79
C SER A 16 -22.95 3.55 -6.44
N LEU A 17 -23.45 4.74 -6.13
CA LEU A 17 -23.02 5.48 -4.93
C LEU A 17 -23.60 4.92 -3.63
N SER A 18 -24.82 4.37 -3.62
CA SER A 18 -25.40 3.78 -2.40
C SER A 18 -24.84 2.40 -2.07
N GLU A 19 -24.50 1.62 -3.09
CA GLU A 19 -23.99 0.24 -2.95
C GLU A 19 -22.54 0.25 -2.42
N ILE A 20 -21.70 1.15 -2.95
CA ILE A 20 -20.34 1.44 -2.39
C ILE A 20 -20.43 2.01 -0.97
N LYS A 21 -21.53 2.74 -0.66
CA LYS A 21 -21.74 3.24 0.70
C LYS A 21 -21.90 2.10 1.71
N GLY A 22 -22.41 0.93 1.33
CA GLY A 22 -22.64 -0.19 2.26
C GLY A 22 -21.48 -1.16 2.42
N GLN A 23 -20.52 -1.21 1.49
CA GLN A 23 -19.52 -2.29 1.42
C GLN A 23 -18.65 -2.40 2.69
N TYR A 24 -18.16 -1.26 3.21
CA TYR A 24 -17.22 -1.24 4.33
C TYR A 24 -17.91 -0.99 5.69
N ASP A 25 -19.07 -0.34 5.69
CA ASP A 25 -19.72 0.22 6.89
C ASP A 25 -20.06 -0.86 7.92
N ALA A 26 -20.39 -2.08 7.47
CA ALA A 26 -20.68 -3.20 8.37
C ALA A 26 -19.44 -3.69 9.13
N GLN A 27 -18.26 -3.66 8.51
CA GLN A 27 -16.99 -4.02 9.15
C GLN A 27 -16.50 -2.89 10.04
N ALA A 28 -16.54 -1.64 9.55
CA ALA A 28 -16.16 -0.46 10.33
C ALA A 28 -16.92 -0.37 11.66
N LYS A 29 -18.23 -0.69 11.69
CA LYS A 29 -19.05 -0.72 12.91
C LYS A 29 -18.62 -1.77 13.95
N ARG A 30 -17.84 -2.78 13.56
CA ARG A 30 -17.31 -3.82 14.47
C ARG A 30 -15.92 -3.51 15.00
N VAL A 31 -15.28 -2.47 14.47
CA VAL A 31 -13.91 -2.07 14.82
C VAL A 31 -13.97 -0.88 15.76
N ILE A 32 -13.20 -0.96 16.85
CA ILE A 32 -13.03 0.13 17.81
C ILE A 32 -11.54 0.47 17.85
N ILE A 33 -11.20 1.75 17.66
CA ILE A 33 -9.83 2.25 17.74
C ILE A 33 -9.79 3.26 18.88
N HIS A 34 -9.02 2.94 19.93
CA HIS A 34 -8.72 3.88 21.01
C HIS A 34 -7.30 4.37 20.83
N ARG A 35 -7.11 5.68 20.67
CA ARG A 35 -5.77 6.27 20.68
C ARG A 35 -5.44 6.76 22.09
N ASP A 36 -4.25 6.43 22.57
CA ASP A 36 -3.74 6.94 23.84
C ASP A 36 -3.28 8.41 23.72
N GLU A 37 -2.73 8.96 24.80
CA GLU A 37 -2.24 10.35 24.83
C GLU A 37 -1.07 10.62 23.87
N TRP A 38 -0.39 9.58 23.39
CA TRP A 38 0.72 9.63 22.43
C TRP A 38 0.26 9.37 21.00
N GLY A 39 -1.04 9.14 20.80
CA GLY A 39 -1.64 8.82 19.51
C GLY A 39 -1.51 7.35 19.11
N ILE A 40 -1.04 6.46 19.99
CA ILE A 40 -0.85 5.03 19.67
C ILE A 40 -2.22 4.35 19.54
N PRO A 41 -2.53 3.71 18.40
CA PRO A 41 -3.82 3.07 18.19
C PRO A 41 -3.90 1.69 18.86
N HIS A 42 -4.81 1.54 19.81
CA HIS A 42 -5.27 0.27 20.37
C HIS A 42 -6.51 -0.19 19.59
N ILE A 43 -6.34 -1.19 18.74
CA ILE A 43 -7.36 -1.64 17.79
C ILE A 43 -8.04 -2.91 18.31
N TYR A 44 -9.37 -2.89 18.38
CA TYR A 44 -10.21 -3.99 18.83
C TYR A 44 -11.19 -4.39 17.73
N GLY A 45 -11.27 -5.70 17.49
CA GLY A 45 -12.21 -6.31 16.55
C GLY A 45 -12.59 -7.71 17.01
N LYS A 46 -13.69 -8.26 16.48
CA LYS A 46 -14.13 -9.63 16.83
C LYS A 46 -13.37 -10.72 16.07
N THR A 47 -12.71 -10.35 14.98
CA THR A 47 -11.97 -11.24 14.10
C THR A 47 -10.65 -10.61 13.70
N ASP A 48 -9.68 -11.43 13.26
CA ASP A 48 -8.40 -10.95 12.74
C ASP A 48 -8.59 -9.97 11.57
N ALA A 49 -9.59 -10.21 10.73
CA ALA A 49 -9.96 -9.30 9.64
C ALA A 49 -10.46 -7.94 10.15
N ASP A 50 -11.22 -7.90 11.25
CA ASP A 50 -11.62 -6.63 11.87
C ASP A 50 -10.38 -5.87 12.40
N ALA A 51 -9.43 -6.59 13.02
CA ALA A 51 -8.18 -5.98 13.51
C ALA A 51 -7.30 -5.45 12.36
N VAL A 52 -7.14 -6.20 11.27
CA VAL A 52 -6.38 -5.76 10.09
C VAL A 52 -7.02 -4.56 9.41
N PHE A 53 -8.36 -4.53 9.30
CA PHE A 53 -9.08 -3.36 8.80
C PHE A 53 -8.78 -2.12 9.63
N GLY A 54 -8.88 -2.23 10.97
CA GLY A 54 -8.60 -1.13 11.88
C GLY A 54 -7.14 -0.67 11.85
N LEU A 55 -6.21 -1.62 11.69
CA LEU A 55 -4.78 -1.34 11.54
C LEU A 55 -4.52 -0.48 10.31
N MET A 56 -5.04 -0.88 9.15
CA MET A 56 -4.80 -0.12 7.92
C MET A 56 -5.52 1.22 7.91
N PHE A 57 -6.71 1.30 8.50
CA PHE A 57 -7.38 2.58 8.70
C PHE A 57 -6.54 3.52 9.57
N ALA A 58 -6.05 3.06 10.74
CA ALA A 58 -5.23 3.88 11.64
C ALA A 58 -3.90 4.31 11.01
N GLN A 59 -3.24 3.42 10.24
CA GLN A 59 -2.03 3.78 9.50
C GLN A 59 -2.28 4.87 8.46
N CYS A 60 -3.45 4.86 7.81
CA CYS A 60 -3.81 5.91 6.84
C CYS A 60 -4.14 7.24 7.51
N GLU A 61 -4.78 7.22 8.70
CA GLU A 61 -4.94 8.43 9.52
C GLU A 61 -3.59 9.06 9.88
N ASP A 62 -2.57 8.22 10.13
CA ASP A 62 -1.24 8.69 10.53
C ASP A 62 -0.41 9.22 9.34
N ASP A 63 -0.34 8.47 8.23
CA ASP A 63 0.45 8.84 7.05
C ASP A 63 0.00 8.12 5.77
N PHE A 64 -1.21 8.41 5.28
CA PHE A 64 -1.69 7.87 4.00
C PHE A 64 -0.73 8.14 2.84
N ALA A 65 -0.08 9.31 2.80
CA ALA A 65 0.84 9.66 1.72
C ALA A 65 2.00 8.65 1.61
N ARG A 66 2.55 8.19 2.74
CA ARG A 66 3.57 7.14 2.76
C ARG A 66 3.00 5.77 2.37
N VAL A 67 1.82 5.40 2.88
CA VAL A 67 1.13 4.16 2.48
C VAL A 67 0.94 4.11 0.96
N GLU A 68 0.47 5.20 0.37
CA GLU A 68 0.26 5.29 -1.08
C GLU A 68 1.58 5.20 -1.86
N MET A 69 2.58 5.99 -1.46
CA MET A 69 3.87 6.01 -2.16
C MET A 69 4.59 4.66 -2.13
N ASN A 70 4.46 3.90 -1.04
CA ASN A 70 4.98 2.54 -0.93
C ASN A 70 4.39 1.62 -2.01
N TYR A 71 3.09 1.73 -2.31
CA TYR A 71 2.45 0.91 -3.33
C TYR A 71 2.68 1.44 -4.76
N ILE A 72 2.77 2.75 -4.95
CA ILE A 72 3.18 3.34 -6.24
C ILE A 72 4.57 2.82 -6.64
N GLU A 73 5.50 2.79 -5.69
CA GLU A 73 6.84 2.23 -5.88
C GLU A 73 6.78 0.76 -6.27
N LYS A 74 6.11 -0.07 -5.47
CA LYS A 74 6.05 -1.52 -5.70
C LYS A 74 5.30 -1.94 -6.97
N LEU A 75 4.43 -1.08 -7.49
CA LEU A 75 3.80 -1.26 -8.79
C LEU A 75 4.71 -0.80 -9.97
N GLY A 76 5.87 -0.21 -9.67
CA GLY A 76 6.76 0.41 -10.66
C GLY A 76 6.07 1.54 -11.41
N ARG A 77 5.48 2.49 -10.67
CA ARG A 77 4.72 3.63 -11.22
C ARG A 77 5.19 4.98 -10.66
N MET A 78 6.41 5.06 -10.15
CA MET A 78 6.99 6.28 -9.58
C MET A 78 7.13 7.40 -10.60
N SER A 79 7.40 7.07 -11.87
CA SER A 79 7.54 8.06 -12.95
C SER A 79 6.26 8.83 -13.23
N GLU A 80 5.09 8.26 -12.89
CA GLU A 80 3.78 8.93 -13.01
C GLU A 80 3.59 10.03 -11.95
N VAL A 81 4.40 10.04 -10.89
CA VAL A 81 4.28 10.97 -9.76
C VAL A 81 5.51 11.87 -9.60
N LYS A 82 6.72 11.36 -9.85
CA LYS A 82 7.99 12.04 -9.55
C LYS A 82 8.81 12.49 -10.78
N VAL A 83 8.21 12.55 -11.98
CA VAL A 83 8.84 12.97 -13.26
C VAL A 83 9.62 11.83 -13.96
N GLU A 84 9.95 12.01 -15.24
CA GLU A 84 10.59 11.06 -16.18
C GLU A 84 11.86 10.36 -15.66
N LYS A 85 12.56 10.95 -14.66
CA LYS A 85 13.80 10.38 -14.10
C LYS A 85 13.62 9.01 -13.42
N GLU A 86 12.38 8.62 -13.12
CA GLU A 86 12.08 7.34 -12.46
C GLU A 86 11.75 6.20 -13.44
N GLN A 87 11.73 6.42 -14.76
CA GLN A 87 11.35 5.36 -15.72
C GLN A 87 12.25 4.12 -15.62
N ALA A 88 13.56 4.32 -15.48
CA ALA A 88 14.50 3.21 -15.30
C ALA A 88 14.28 2.49 -13.96
N TYR A 89 13.87 3.22 -12.92
CA TYR A 89 13.57 2.65 -11.62
C TYR A 89 12.26 1.85 -11.63
N ASP A 90 11.22 2.35 -12.32
CA ASP A 90 9.97 1.62 -12.52
C ASP A 90 10.19 0.29 -13.25
N LEU A 91 11.07 0.27 -14.26
CA LEU A 91 11.46 -0.95 -14.96
C LEU A 91 12.25 -1.89 -14.05
N TYR A 92 13.13 -1.35 -13.19
CA TYR A 92 13.87 -2.14 -12.22
C TYR A 92 12.94 -2.83 -11.21
N ILE A 93 11.96 -2.10 -10.66
CA ILE A 93 10.96 -2.70 -9.78
C ILE A 93 10.19 -3.81 -10.49
N LYS A 94 9.75 -3.58 -11.74
CA LYS A 94 9.00 -4.58 -12.53
C LYS A 94 9.81 -5.81 -12.93
N LEU A 95 11.15 -5.76 -12.88
CA LEU A 95 12.00 -6.93 -13.05
C LEU A 95 12.02 -7.83 -11.81
N ILE A 96 11.81 -7.25 -10.63
CA ILE A 96 11.91 -7.95 -9.34
C ILE A 96 10.53 -8.34 -8.82
N ILE A 97 9.51 -7.52 -9.07
CA ILE A 97 8.17 -7.65 -8.50
C ILE A 97 7.16 -7.78 -9.63
N ASP A 98 6.49 -8.94 -9.71
CA ASP A 98 5.45 -9.20 -10.71
C ASP A 98 4.05 -9.07 -10.11
N ALA A 99 3.31 -8.04 -10.54
CA ALA A 99 1.92 -7.84 -10.13
C ALA A 99 0.97 -8.95 -10.62
N ASN A 100 1.31 -9.67 -11.70
CA ASN A 100 0.51 -10.80 -12.17
C ASN A 100 0.70 -12.01 -11.26
N GLU A 101 1.92 -12.25 -10.78
CA GLU A 101 2.21 -13.26 -9.78
C GLU A 101 1.44 -12.96 -8.48
N ALA A 102 1.53 -11.74 -7.95
CA ALA A 102 0.77 -11.34 -6.76
C ALA A 102 -0.75 -11.54 -6.90
N LYS A 103 -1.31 -11.28 -8.09
CA LYS A 103 -2.73 -11.56 -8.37
C LYS A 103 -3.03 -13.06 -8.38
N GLU A 104 -2.14 -13.88 -8.91
CA GLU A 104 -2.31 -15.34 -8.96
C GLU A 104 -2.15 -15.96 -7.58
N GLU A 105 -1.18 -15.50 -6.79
CA GLU A 105 -1.02 -15.84 -5.38
C GLU A 105 -2.27 -15.48 -4.59
N TYR A 106 -2.86 -14.30 -4.80
CA TYR A 106 -4.13 -13.96 -4.18
C TYR A 106 -5.23 -14.97 -4.56
N LYS A 107 -5.37 -15.33 -5.84
CA LYS A 107 -6.40 -16.30 -6.29
C LYS A 107 -6.20 -17.68 -5.67
N THR A 108 -4.97 -18.13 -5.50
CA THR A 108 -4.63 -19.45 -4.97
C THR A 108 -4.47 -19.46 -3.45
N SER A 109 -4.46 -18.30 -2.81
CA SER A 109 -4.36 -18.15 -1.35
C SER A 109 -5.52 -18.83 -0.60
N PRO A 110 -5.24 -19.39 0.59
CA PRO A 110 -6.28 -19.98 1.42
C PRO A 110 -7.30 -18.92 1.86
N LEU A 111 -8.54 -19.36 2.12
CA LEU A 111 -9.65 -18.45 2.42
C LEU A 111 -9.39 -17.56 3.64
N TRP A 112 -8.67 -18.05 4.65
CA TRP A 112 -8.34 -17.25 5.83
C TRP A 112 -7.43 -16.08 5.46
N LEU A 113 -6.43 -16.27 4.60
CA LEU A 113 -5.51 -15.23 4.18
C LEU A 113 -6.20 -14.21 3.29
N LYS A 114 -7.04 -14.68 2.34
CA LYS A 114 -7.88 -13.79 1.51
C LYS A 114 -8.74 -12.85 2.36
N LYS A 115 -9.28 -13.31 3.50
CA LYS A 115 -10.05 -12.45 4.41
C LYS A 115 -9.19 -11.31 4.99
N LEU A 116 -7.94 -11.59 5.37
CA LEU A 116 -7.02 -10.57 5.87
C LEU A 116 -6.60 -9.59 4.76
N LEU A 117 -6.29 -10.11 3.57
CA LEU A 117 -5.93 -9.33 2.39
C LEU A 117 -7.06 -8.39 1.94
N ASN A 118 -8.30 -8.88 1.95
CA ASN A 118 -9.47 -8.05 1.69
C ASN A 118 -9.63 -6.98 2.77
N ALA A 119 -9.55 -7.34 4.06
CA ALA A 119 -9.66 -6.37 5.15
C ALA A 119 -8.57 -5.30 5.11
N TYR A 120 -7.36 -5.66 4.69
CA TYR A 120 -6.24 -4.74 4.51
C TYR A 120 -6.60 -3.65 3.48
N ALA A 121 -7.03 -4.07 2.28
CA ALA A 121 -7.45 -3.15 1.23
C ALA A 121 -8.69 -2.34 1.64
N ASP A 122 -9.68 -2.99 2.26
CA ASP A 122 -10.93 -2.37 2.69
C ASP A 122 -10.70 -1.29 3.76
N GLY A 123 -9.74 -1.46 4.68
CA GLY A 123 -9.37 -0.44 5.67
C GLY A 123 -8.87 0.85 5.02
N ILE A 124 -7.98 0.73 4.02
CA ILE A 124 -7.46 1.87 3.26
C ILE A 124 -8.56 2.51 2.42
N ASN A 125 -9.35 1.70 1.72
CA ASN A 125 -10.44 2.18 0.86
C ASN A 125 -11.54 2.88 1.68
N TYR A 126 -11.84 2.39 2.89
CA TYR A 126 -12.76 3.04 3.80
C TYR A 126 -12.21 4.37 4.31
N PHE A 127 -10.92 4.46 4.62
CA PHE A 127 -10.26 5.73 4.95
C PHE A 127 -10.46 6.75 3.84
N LEU A 128 -10.11 6.41 2.59
CA LEU A 128 -10.28 7.31 1.44
C LEU A 128 -11.74 7.75 1.21
N LYS A 129 -12.70 6.85 1.43
CA LYS A 129 -14.14 7.16 1.34
C LYS A 129 -14.60 8.13 2.43
N THR A 130 -14.04 8.02 3.63
CA THR A 130 -14.45 8.83 4.80
C THR A 130 -13.66 10.13 4.96
N HIS A 131 -12.53 10.26 4.26
CA HIS A 131 -11.65 11.43 4.27
C HIS A 131 -11.53 12.02 2.85
N PRO A 132 -12.61 12.58 2.27
CA PRO A 132 -12.61 13.10 0.90
C PRO A 132 -11.66 14.29 0.68
N GLU A 133 -11.17 14.92 1.73
CA GLU A 133 -10.13 15.94 1.73
C GLU A 133 -8.75 15.37 1.38
N VAL A 134 -8.49 14.09 1.67
CA VAL A 134 -7.25 13.41 1.27
C VAL A 134 -7.29 13.21 -0.25
N LYS A 135 -6.24 13.65 -0.92
CA LYS A 135 -6.09 13.54 -2.37
C LYS A 135 -4.98 12.55 -2.70
N PRO A 136 -5.33 11.32 -3.14
CA PRO A 136 -4.34 10.38 -3.65
C PRO A 136 -3.54 10.99 -4.81
N ARG A 137 -2.26 10.69 -4.86
CA ARG A 137 -1.37 11.07 -5.97
C ARG A 137 -1.65 10.25 -7.22
N LEU A 138 -1.98 8.97 -7.06
CA LEU A 138 -2.20 8.04 -8.16
C LEU A 138 -3.20 6.93 -7.84
N ILE A 139 -3.20 6.38 -6.62
CA ILE A 139 -3.97 5.18 -6.26
C ILE A 139 -5.26 5.59 -5.54
N THR A 140 -6.38 5.53 -6.23
CA THR A 140 -7.70 5.83 -5.66
C THR A 140 -8.45 4.61 -5.13
N HIS A 141 -7.92 3.41 -5.40
CA HIS A 141 -8.47 2.15 -4.91
C HIS A 141 -7.34 1.15 -4.69
N PHE A 142 -7.32 0.53 -3.51
CA PHE A 142 -6.35 -0.48 -3.13
C PHE A 142 -6.95 -1.86 -3.33
N GLU A 143 -6.19 -2.75 -3.96
CA GLU A 143 -6.64 -4.10 -4.25
C GLU A 143 -6.16 -5.09 -3.18
N PRO A 144 -6.89 -6.18 -2.91
CA PRO A 144 -6.52 -7.14 -1.88
C PRO A 144 -5.20 -7.88 -2.15
N TRP A 145 -4.72 -7.92 -3.39
CA TRP A 145 -3.43 -8.54 -3.72
C TRP A 145 -2.24 -7.59 -3.51
N PHE A 146 -2.45 -6.30 -3.24
CA PHE A 146 -1.35 -5.34 -3.03
C PHE A 146 -0.36 -5.77 -1.94
N PRO A 147 -0.77 -6.26 -0.75
CA PRO A 147 0.17 -6.70 0.27
C PRO A 147 1.13 -7.81 -0.19
N LEU A 148 0.76 -8.57 -1.22
CA LEU A 148 1.59 -9.62 -1.81
C LEU A 148 2.70 -9.07 -2.71
N LEU A 149 2.77 -7.76 -2.94
CA LEU A 149 3.94 -7.13 -3.58
C LEU A 149 5.16 -7.01 -2.64
N TRP A 150 5.01 -7.39 -1.37
CA TRP A 150 6.04 -7.33 -0.33
C TRP A 150 6.48 -8.73 0.11
N THR A 151 6.69 -9.64 -0.83
CA THR A 151 7.06 -11.04 -0.53
C THR A 151 8.42 -11.19 0.17
N ASP A 152 9.32 -10.21 0.04
CA ASP A 152 10.67 -10.22 0.62
C ASP A 152 10.83 -9.37 1.90
N GLY A 153 9.74 -8.76 2.40
CA GLY A 153 9.75 -7.93 3.61
C GLY A 153 10.26 -6.50 3.38
N SER A 154 10.67 -5.83 4.46
CA SER A 154 11.05 -4.40 4.41
C SER A 154 12.43 -4.12 3.81
N ILE A 155 13.27 -5.15 3.65
CA ILE A 155 14.60 -5.07 3.03
C ILE A 155 14.65 -6.14 1.94
N GLY A 156 14.36 -5.70 0.72
CA GLY A 156 14.22 -6.59 -0.43
C GLY A 156 15.40 -6.59 -1.37
N ALA A 157 15.31 -7.39 -2.44
CA ALA A 157 16.30 -7.38 -3.52
C ALA A 157 16.47 -5.98 -4.15
N ILE A 158 15.45 -5.13 -4.02
CA ILE A 158 15.48 -3.70 -4.40
C ILE A 158 16.47 -2.84 -3.59
N SER A 159 16.89 -3.31 -2.41
CA SER A 159 17.79 -2.60 -1.48
C SER A 159 19.13 -3.31 -1.31
N THR A 160 19.17 -4.63 -1.49
CA THR A 160 20.38 -5.45 -1.29
C THR A 160 20.95 -6.03 -2.58
N GLY A 161 20.24 -5.93 -3.70
CA GLY A 161 20.71 -6.39 -4.99
C GLY A 161 21.81 -5.47 -5.57
N ASP A 162 22.72 -6.08 -6.34
CA ASP A 162 23.81 -5.34 -6.99
C ASP A 162 23.37 -4.54 -8.22
N ILE A 163 22.19 -4.84 -8.78
CA ILE A 163 21.65 -4.19 -9.97
C ILE A 163 21.20 -2.77 -9.64
N THR A 164 21.73 -1.81 -10.39
CA THR A 164 21.40 -0.38 -10.28
C THR A 164 20.38 0.07 -11.33
N ALA A 165 19.64 1.14 -11.02
CA ALA A 165 18.74 1.78 -11.99
C ALA A 165 19.47 2.22 -13.29
N ASN A 166 20.76 2.57 -13.22
CA ASN A 166 21.58 2.87 -14.40
C ASN A 166 21.81 1.65 -15.29
N GLU A 167 22.12 0.49 -14.69
CA GLU A 167 22.27 -0.75 -15.45
C GLU A 167 20.95 -1.18 -16.07
N THR A 168 19.84 -1.00 -15.35
CA THR A 168 18.49 -1.20 -15.91
C THR A 168 18.22 -0.25 -17.07
N ALA A 169 18.55 1.04 -16.95
CA ALA A 169 18.40 2.00 -18.04
C ALA A 169 19.17 1.57 -19.30
N LEU A 170 20.42 1.11 -19.12
CA LEU A 170 21.25 0.63 -20.22
C LEU A 170 20.69 -0.63 -20.87
N PHE A 171 20.20 -1.57 -20.07
CA PHE A 171 19.60 -2.81 -20.56
C PHE A 171 18.37 -2.53 -21.44
N TYR A 172 17.55 -1.55 -21.07
CA TYR A 172 16.35 -1.15 -21.83
C TYR A 172 16.59 -0.07 -22.90
N GLY A 173 17.84 0.38 -23.10
CA GLY A 173 18.18 1.39 -24.10
C GLY A 173 17.64 2.79 -23.80
N LEU A 174 17.36 3.10 -22.52
CA LEU A 174 16.94 4.44 -22.11
C LEU A 174 18.11 5.44 -22.20
N PRO A 175 17.84 6.73 -22.49
CA PRO A 175 18.88 7.75 -22.51
C PRO A 175 19.60 7.76 -21.16
N LYS A 176 20.94 7.67 -21.17
CA LYS A 176 21.73 7.77 -19.94
C LYS A 176 21.41 9.10 -19.25
N PRO A 177 20.99 9.12 -17.97
CA PRO A 177 21.14 10.34 -17.21
C PRO A 177 22.64 10.68 -17.18
N LEU A 178 23.01 11.84 -17.70
CA LEU A 178 24.41 12.30 -17.78
C LEU A 178 25.10 12.40 -16.41
N THR A 179 24.30 12.36 -15.34
CA THR A 179 24.73 12.31 -13.95
C THR A 179 23.70 11.52 -13.14
N GLN A 180 24.08 10.34 -12.63
CA GLN A 180 23.44 9.76 -11.45
C GLN A 180 24.50 9.79 -10.35
N VAL A 181 24.36 10.72 -9.41
CA VAL A 181 25.06 10.59 -8.14
C VAL A 181 24.24 9.58 -7.35
N LYS A 182 24.78 8.37 -7.13
CA LYS A 182 24.31 7.57 -5.99
C LYS A 182 24.65 8.46 -4.79
N TYR A 183 23.66 9.15 -4.22
CA TYR A 183 23.86 9.94 -3.02
C TYR A 183 24.20 8.93 -1.93
N GLN A 184 25.48 8.62 -1.79
CA GLN A 184 26.00 8.03 -0.58
C GLN A 184 25.88 9.14 0.44
N ASN A 185 24.86 9.05 1.28
CA ASN A 185 24.73 9.97 2.37
C ASN A 185 25.99 9.79 3.22
N PRO A 186 26.88 10.80 3.36
CA PRO A 186 28.03 10.66 4.26
C PRO A 186 27.57 10.48 5.72
N ASP A 187 26.33 10.86 6.02
CA ASP A 187 25.62 10.57 7.27
C ASP A 187 24.77 9.29 7.21
N GLU A 188 25.00 8.39 6.24
CA GLU A 188 24.42 7.05 6.21
C GLU A 188 24.93 6.30 7.43
N LYS A 189 24.28 6.54 8.57
CA LYS A 189 24.43 5.76 9.78
C LYS A 189 24.23 4.32 9.33
N LEU A 190 25.24 3.48 9.56
CA LEU A 190 25.09 2.04 9.52
C LEU A 190 23.79 1.71 10.27
N THR A 191 22.76 1.34 9.51
CA THR A 191 21.48 1.00 10.08
C THR A 191 21.69 -0.32 10.81
N GLY A 192 21.45 -0.31 12.11
CA GLY A 192 21.62 -1.48 12.95
C GLY A 192 20.46 -1.58 13.92
N SER A 193 20.25 -2.76 14.47
CA SER A 193 19.36 -2.99 15.59
C SER A 193 20.12 -3.75 16.67
N ASN A 194 19.70 -3.56 17.91
CA ASN A 194 20.09 -4.46 19.00
C ASN A 194 18.91 -5.40 19.26
N GLY A 195 19.20 -6.61 19.75
CA GLY A 195 18.20 -7.57 20.16
C GLY A 195 18.70 -8.34 21.37
N PHE A 196 17.88 -8.44 22.41
CA PHE A 196 18.21 -9.18 23.63
C PHE A 196 17.04 -10.11 23.97
N ALA A 197 17.37 -11.32 24.41
CA ALA A 197 16.43 -12.26 25.01
C ALA A 197 17.04 -12.78 26.31
N VAL A 198 16.28 -12.72 27.40
CA VAL A 198 16.70 -13.18 28.72
C VAL A 198 15.83 -14.37 29.09
N GLY A 199 16.45 -15.52 29.38
CA GLY A 199 15.71 -16.70 29.82
C GLY A 199 15.22 -16.57 31.26
N PRO A 200 14.13 -17.25 31.65
CA PRO A 200 13.60 -17.24 33.02
C PRO A 200 14.65 -17.49 34.11
N SER A 201 15.58 -18.41 33.87
CA SER A 201 16.65 -18.75 34.82
C SER A 201 17.69 -17.65 35.02
N LEU A 202 17.71 -16.65 34.14
CA LEU A 202 18.61 -15.48 34.19
C LEU A 202 17.89 -14.22 34.71
N SER A 203 16.61 -14.32 35.08
CA SER A 203 15.77 -13.25 35.62
C SER A 203 15.42 -13.53 37.09
N SER A 204 15.48 -12.51 37.96
CA SER A 204 15.10 -12.66 39.37
C SER A 204 13.62 -12.92 39.58
N THR A 205 12.78 -12.57 38.59
CA THR A 205 11.32 -12.79 38.65
C THR A 205 10.88 -14.08 37.95
N GLY A 206 11.78 -14.73 37.22
CA GLY A 206 11.44 -15.87 36.37
C GLY A 206 10.68 -15.51 35.08
N ASN A 207 10.48 -14.22 34.80
CA ASN A 207 9.97 -13.71 33.51
C ASN A 207 11.11 -13.21 32.63
#